data_AF-A0AAW5UBC6-F1
#
_entry.id   AF-A0AAW5UBC6-F1
#
_cell.length_a   1.000
_cell.length_b   1.000
_cell.length_c   1.000
_cell.angle_alpha   90.00
_cell.angle_beta   90.00
_cell.angle_gamma   90.00
#
_symmetry.space_group_name_H-M   'P 1'
#
loop_
_entity.id
_entity.type
_entity.pdbx_description
1 polymer ?
#
loop_
_entity_poly.entity_id
_entity_poly.type
_entity_poly.pdbx_seq_one_letter_code
_entity_poly.pdbx_strand_id
1 'polypeptide(L)'
;MRRITTFNGEDMTLSEAVARIVNAQINELVERCVKNNETRHYFDIAMIGYGTEAYSAWNGNLEGRDFVTPEEIRDNPYQKKMVKEEVRTRKGITIKEVEKKQWMVARHDGSWTHMDKAFKRAEGLLESWMKDHHDKDCYPPTIINITDGEYNGTSHDEMQQLANQLKSMFTNDGNVLFFNIHVIPGHAESVVFPATVDELNGNGYGEKLYNMSSLLPLNYNEQIRAIFGDKQTDIRYHAMGVNTGMERLVKMMKIGTLSSMLVNQNL
;
A
#
# COMPACT_ATOMS: atom_id res chain seq x y z
N MET A 1 -14.02 7.99 18.95
CA MET A 1 -14.00 9.37 18.40
C MET A 1 -13.59 9.26 16.94
N ARG A 2 -14.35 9.82 15.99
CA ARG A 2 -13.98 9.72 14.56
C ARG A 2 -12.68 10.52 14.34
N ARG A 3 -11.60 9.86 13.92
CA ARG A 3 -10.33 10.52 13.59
C ARG A 3 -10.49 11.21 12.24
N ILE A 4 -10.56 12.55 12.24
CA ILE A 4 -10.73 13.38 11.04
C ILE A 4 -9.36 13.84 10.55
N THR A 5 -9.20 13.90 9.23
CA THR A 5 -8.02 14.43 8.54
C THR A 5 -8.46 15.27 7.35
N THR A 6 -7.59 16.18 6.90
CA THR A 6 -7.81 16.95 5.67
C THR A 6 -7.02 16.31 4.55
N PHE A 7 -7.69 15.96 3.44
CA PHE A 7 -7.06 15.41 2.25
C PHE A 7 -7.63 16.08 1.01
N ASN A 8 -6.75 16.61 0.13
CA ASN A 8 -7.13 17.42 -1.02
C ASN A 8 -8.07 18.59 -0.69
N GLY A 9 -7.89 19.23 0.47
CA GLY A 9 -8.70 20.37 0.92
C GLY A 9 -10.07 20.01 1.47
N GLU A 10 -10.40 18.72 1.61
CA GLU A 10 -11.64 18.24 2.21
C GLU A 10 -11.38 17.56 3.56
N ASP A 11 -12.21 17.87 4.56
CA ASP A 11 -12.22 17.16 5.83
C ASP A 11 -13.01 15.85 5.70
N MET A 12 -12.38 14.74 6.10
CA MET A 12 -12.96 13.40 6.03
C MET A 12 -12.41 12.50 7.14
N THR A 13 -13.00 11.32 7.32
CA THR A 13 -12.41 10.34 8.24
C THR A 13 -11.08 9.82 7.70
N LEU A 14 -10.16 9.45 8.59
CA LEU A 14 -8.89 8.85 8.22
C LEU A 14 -9.07 7.62 7.29
N SER A 15 -10.06 6.78 7.58
CA SER A 15 -10.42 5.62 6.76
C SER A 15 -10.86 6.00 5.34
N GLU A 16 -11.61 7.09 5.19
CA GLU A 16 -12.05 7.59 3.87
C GLU A 16 -10.86 8.15 3.08
N ALA A 17 -9.97 8.89 3.73
CA ALA A 17 -8.76 9.39 3.09
C ALA A 17 -7.87 8.22 2.59
N VAL A 18 -7.66 7.20 3.42
CA VAL A 18 -6.92 5.98 3.04
C VAL A 18 -7.61 5.26 1.88
N ALA A 19 -8.93 5.06 1.93
CA ALA A 19 -9.68 4.41 0.84
C ALA A 19 -9.56 5.18 -0.48
N ARG A 20 -9.60 6.53 -0.45
CA ARG A 20 -9.39 7.36 -1.65
C ARG A 20 -7.98 7.19 -2.20
N ILE A 21 -6.95 7.16 -1.34
CA ILE A 21 -5.56 6.97 -1.74
C ILE A 21 -5.38 5.58 -2.38
N VAL A 22 -5.88 4.52 -1.75
CA VAL A 22 -5.78 3.14 -2.28
C VAL A 22 -6.48 3.03 -3.63
N ASN A 23 -7.73 3.51 -3.75
CA ASN A 23 -8.45 3.49 -5.03
C ASN A 23 -7.72 4.28 -6.13
N ALA A 24 -7.14 5.44 -5.80
CA ALA A 24 -6.38 6.22 -6.76
C ALA A 24 -5.12 5.48 -7.24
N GLN A 25 -4.43 4.78 -6.33
CA GLN A 25 -3.26 3.97 -6.67
C GLN A 25 -3.62 2.76 -7.53
N ILE A 26 -4.73 2.07 -7.24
CA ILE A 26 -5.25 0.98 -8.07
C ILE A 26 -5.56 1.48 -9.48
N ASN A 27 -6.26 2.63 -9.60
CA ASN A 27 -6.57 3.21 -10.91
C ASN A 27 -5.30 3.56 -11.70
N GLU A 28 -4.30 4.16 -11.04
CA GLU A 28 -3.02 4.50 -11.68
C GLU A 28 -2.28 3.25 -12.19
N LEU A 29 -2.30 2.15 -11.43
CA LEU A 29 -1.67 0.89 -11.85
C LEU A 29 -2.41 0.26 -13.04
N VAL A 30 -3.74 0.25 -13.02
CA VAL A 30 -4.54 -0.29 -14.13
C VAL A 30 -4.37 0.54 -15.40
N GLU A 31 -4.38 1.88 -15.30
CA GLU A 31 -4.20 2.76 -16.45
C GLU A 31 -2.86 2.52 -17.17
N ARG A 32 -1.81 2.15 -16.43
CA ARG A 32 -0.50 1.80 -16.99
C ARG A 32 -0.49 0.46 -17.74
N CYS A 33 -1.44 -0.41 -17.45
CA CYS A 33 -1.60 -1.69 -18.15
C CYS A 33 -2.33 -1.53 -19.49
N VAL A 34 -2.96 -0.39 -19.75
CA VAL A 34 -3.78 -0.18 -20.96
C VAL A 34 -2.92 0.40 -22.09
N LYS A 35 -2.85 -0.30 -23.22
CA LYS A 35 -2.25 0.21 -24.46
C LYS A 35 -3.10 -0.21 -25.66
N ASN A 36 -3.43 0.74 -26.55
CA ASN A 36 -4.22 0.47 -27.76
C ASN A 36 -5.54 -0.28 -27.48
N ASN A 37 -6.20 0.01 -26.37
CA ASN A 37 -7.44 -0.64 -25.92
C ASN A 37 -7.30 -2.11 -25.45
N GLU A 38 -6.09 -2.64 -25.39
CA GLU A 38 -5.77 -3.92 -24.75
C GLU A 38 -5.28 -3.67 -23.31
N THR A 39 -5.70 -4.51 -22.35
CA THR A 39 -5.14 -4.49 -20.99
C THR A 39 -4.11 -5.61 -20.86
N ARG A 40 -2.88 -5.23 -20.57
CA ARG A 40 -1.78 -6.17 -20.34
C ARG A 40 -1.82 -6.69 -18.92
N HIS A 41 -1.62 -7.99 -18.74
CA HIS A 41 -1.64 -8.66 -17.43
C HIS A 41 -0.26 -8.56 -16.77
N TYR A 42 0.04 -7.41 -16.17
CA TYR A 42 1.34 -7.16 -15.54
C TYR A 42 1.40 -7.48 -14.05
N PHE A 43 0.25 -7.51 -13.37
CA PHE A 43 0.19 -7.78 -11.94
C PHE A 43 -1.13 -8.46 -11.61
N ASP A 44 -1.14 -9.18 -10.49
CA ASP A 44 -2.35 -9.51 -9.75
C ASP A 44 -2.39 -8.69 -8.47
N ILE A 45 -3.57 -8.28 -8.04
CA ILE A 45 -3.73 -7.54 -6.79
C ILE A 45 -4.81 -8.18 -5.93
N ALA A 46 -4.49 -8.38 -4.66
CA ALA A 46 -5.45 -8.73 -3.62
C ALA A 46 -5.58 -7.55 -2.65
N MET A 47 -6.77 -7.35 -2.09
CA MET A 47 -7.02 -6.28 -1.13
C MET A 47 -7.65 -6.88 0.12
N ILE A 48 -6.98 -6.71 1.25
CA ILE A 48 -7.39 -7.29 2.53
C ILE A 48 -7.83 -6.16 3.46
N GLY A 49 -9.10 -6.18 3.84
CA GLY A 49 -9.58 -5.39 4.98
C GLY A 49 -9.45 -6.20 6.26
N TYR A 50 -9.18 -5.55 7.39
CA TYR A 50 -9.10 -6.23 8.67
C TYR A 50 -9.64 -5.36 9.82
N GLY A 51 -10.07 -6.04 10.88
CA GLY A 51 -10.62 -5.45 12.10
C GLY A 51 -10.77 -6.55 13.15
N THR A 52 -12.00 -7.05 13.32
CA THR A 52 -12.23 -8.31 14.08
C THR A 52 -11.75 -9.53 13.28
N GLU A 53 -12.03 -9.56 11.98
CA GLU A 53 -11.64 -10.61 11.03
C GLU A 53 -10.93 -9.99 9.82
N ALA A 54 -10.18 -10.81 9.08
CA ALA A 54 -9.63 -10.42 7.79
C ALA A 54 -10.55 -10.88 6.65
N TYR A 55 -10.80 -10.01 5.68
CA TYR A 55 -11.74 -10.24 4.58
C TYR A 55 -11.23 -9.62 3.27
N SER A 56 -11.78 -10.08 2.14
CA SER A 56 -11.56 -9.41 0.86
C SER A 56 -12.24 -8.04 0.85
N ALA A 57 -11.47 -6.98 0.64
CA ALA A 57 -11.96 -5.61 0.67
C ALA A 57 -12.53 -5.14 -0.69
N TRP A 58 -12.57 -6.00 -1.70
CA TRP A 58 -13.25 -5.70 -2.96
C TRP A 58 -14.75 -5.52 -2.74
N ASN A 59 -15.36 -4.58 -3.45
CA ASN A 59 -16.81 -4.35 -3.47
C ASN A 59 -17.39 -4.54 -4.87
N GLY A 60 -18.73 -4.61 -4.95
CA GLY A 60 -19.44 -4.77 -6.22
C GLY A 60 -19.19 -6.15 -6.84
N ASN A 61 -19.00 -6.19 -8.16
CA ASN A 61 -18.81 -7.45 -8.89
C ASN A 61 -17.52 -8.21 -8.50
N LEU A 62 -16.59 -7.57 -7.79
CA LEU A 62 -15.36 -8.19 -7.31
C LEU A 62 -15.47 -8.62 -5.83
N GLU A 63 -16.61 -8.43 -5.17
CA GLU A 63 -16.78 -8.79 -3.77
C GLU A 63 -16.46 -10.28 -3.51
N GLY A 64 -15.72 -10.55 -2.44
CA GLY A 64 -15.30 -11.90 -2.06
C GLY A 64 -14.18 -12.50 -2.91
N ARG A 65 -13.74 -11.83 -3.98
CA ARG A 65 -12.58 -12.27 -4.78
C ARG A 65 -11.29 -12.13 -3.98
N ASP A 66 -10.31 -12.96 -4.30
CA ASP A 66 -8.97 -12.88 -3.73
C ASP A 66 -8.07 -11.98 -4.60
N PHE A 67 -7.18 -12.58 -5.39
CA PHE A 67 -6.44 -11.88 -6.44
C PHE A 67 -7.37 -11.58 -7.63
N VAL A 68 -7.22 -10.37 -8.17
CA VAL A 68 -7.90 -9.90 -9.38
C VAL A 68 -6.88 -9.31 -10.35
N THR A 69 -7.14 -9.49 -11.64
CA THR A 69 -6.27 -9.01 -12.73
C THR A 69 -6.55 -7.54 -13.07
N PRO A 70 -5.66 -6.84 -13.79
CA PRO A 70 -5.87 -5.44 -14.15
C PRO A 70 -7.07 -5.26 -15.10
N GLU A 71 -7.36 -6.27 -15.92
CA GLU A 71 -8.54 -6.28 -16.79
C GLU A 71 -9.84 -6.37 -15.98
N GLU A 72 -9.91 -7.31 -15.02
CA GLU A 72 -11.08 -7.44 -14.15
C GLU A 72 -11.36 -6.16 -13.37
N ILE A 73 -10.32 -5.49 -12.88
CA ILE A 73 -10.45 -4.20 -12.19
C ILE A 73 -10.95 -3.12 -13.15
N ARG A 74 -10.36 -3.00 -14.35
CA ARG A 74 -10.77 -2.02 -15.38
C ARG A 74 -12.26 -2.13 -15.68
N ASP A 75 -12.76 -3.36 -15.79
CA ASP A 75 -14.09 -3.66 -16.28
C ASP A 75 -15.16 -3.64 -15.16
N ASN A 76 -14.75 -3.68 -13.89
CA ASN A 76 -15.66 -3.75 -12.74
C ASN A 76 -15.46 -2.65 -11.69
N PRO A 77 -15.54 -1.34 -12.04
CA PRO A 77 -15.58 -0.29 -11.03
C PRO A 77 -16.87 -0.40 -10.19
N TYR A 78 -16.74 -0.38 -8.87
CA TYR A 78 -17.89 -0.42 -7.96
C TYR A 78 -18.63 0.93 -7.91
N GLN A 79 -17.89 2.04 -7.80
CA GLN A 79 -18.46 3.39 -7.83
C GLN A 79 -17.67 4.31 -8.76
N LYS A 80 -18.37 5.30 -9.33
CA LYS A 80 -17.79 6.40 -10.09
C LYS A 80 -18.26 7.71 -9.48
N LYS A 81 -17.33 8.59 -9.11
CA LYS A 81 -17.60 9.89 -8.49
C LYS A 81 -16.97 10.99 -9.34
N MET A 82 -17.73 12.02 -9.66
CA MET A 82 -17.19 13.22 -10.29
C MET A 82 -16.62 14.13 -9.20
N VAL A 83 -15.33 14.44 -9.30
CA VAL A 83 -14.62 15.31 -8.35
C VAL A 83 -14.09 16.52 -9.11
N LYS A 84 -14.19 17.71 -8.50
CA LYS A 84 -13.60 18.94 -9.03
C LYS A 84 -12.14 19.01 -8.58
N GLU A 85 -11.22 18.96 -9.53
CA GLU A 85 -9.78 19.08 -9.26
C GLU A 85 -9.23 20.38 -9.84
N GLU A 86 -8.37 21.04 -9.07
CA GLU A 86 -7.59 22.17 -9.55
C GLU A 86 -6.40 21.66 -10.38
N VAL A 87 -6.42 21.94 -11.68
CA VAL A 87 -5.35 21.57 -12.59
C VAL A 87 -4.55 22.80 -12.94
N ARG A 88 -3.24 22.75 -12.67
CA ARG A 88 -2.31 23.81 -13.07
C ARG A 88 -2.02 23.70 -14.56
N THR A 89 -2.41 24.72 -15.32
CA THR A 89 -2.17 24.82 -16.75
C THR A 89 -1.19 25.95 -17.06
N ARG A 90 -0.73 26.05 -18.31
CA ARG A 90 0.08 27.19 -18.78
C ARG A 90 -0.63 28.56 -18.63
N LYS A 91 -1.96 28.58 -18.48
CA LYS A 91 -2.79 29.78 -18.35
C LYS A 91 -3.26 30.08 -16.92
N GLY A 92 -2.76 29.34 -15.92
CA GLY A 92 -3.18 29.45 -14.52
C GLY A 92 -3.90 28.19 -14.03
N ILE A 93 -4.56 28.30 -12.87
CA ILE A 93 -5.33 27.21 -12.26
C ILE A 93 -6.71 27.14 -12.93
N THR A 94 -7.13 25.93 -13.32
CA THR A 94 -8.47 25.69 -13.87
C THR A 94 -9.09 24.52 -13.12
N ILE A 95 -10.37 24.65 -12.76
CA ILE A 95 -11.13 23.56 -12.15
C ILE A 95 -11.61 22.63 -13.26
N LYS A 96 -11.27 21.34 -13.18
CA LYS A 96 -11.78 20.30 -14.06
C LYS A 96 -12.61 19.30 -13.27
N GLU A 97 -13.72 18.86 -13.86
CA GLU A 97 -14.44 17.69 -13.34
C GLU A 97 -13.76 16.42 -13.86
N VAL A 98 -13.33 15.57 -12.94
CA VAL A 98 -12.61 14.32 -13.20
C VAL A 98 -13.41 13.17 -12.61
N GLU A 99 -13.66 12.13 -13.41
CA GLU A 99 -14.26 10.88 -12.93
C GLU A 99 -13.21 10.10 -12.11
N LYS A 100 -13.53 9.79 -10.86
CA LYS A 100 -12.76 8.89 -10.00
C LYS A 100 -13.52 7.58 -9.83
N LYS A 101 -12.82 6.46 -10.07
CA LYS A 101 -13.35 5.11 -9.88
C LYS A 101 -12.97 4.59 -8.49
N GLN A 102 -13.83 3.75 -7.92
CA GLN A 102 -13.59 3.08 -6.65
C GLN A 102 -13.95 1.61 -6.75
N TRP A 103 -13.17 0.76 -6.08
CA TRP A 103 -13.35 -0.70 -5.96
C TRP A 103 -13.40 -1.15 -4.50
N MET A 104 -12.93 -0.31 -3.57
CA MET A 104 -13.22 -0.43 -2.14
C MET A 104 -13.86 0.83 -1.58
N VAL A 105 -14.63 0.68 -0.52
CA VAL A 105 -15.09 1.78 0.35
C VAL A 105 -14.48 1.66 1.74
N ALA A 106 -14.36 2.80 2.42
CA ALA A 106 -13.86 2.82 3.77
C ALA A 106 -14.78 2.06 4.73
N ARG A 107 -14.20 1.12 5.46
CA ARG A 107 -14.85 0.40 6.55
C ARG A 107 -14.11 0.69 7.85
N HIS A 108 -14.85 1.06 8.90
CA HIS A 108 -14.30 1.48 10.19
C HIS A 108 -15.18 1.02 11.37
N ASP A 109 -15.94 -0.06 11.16
CA ASP A 109 -16.72 -0.71 12.19
C ASP A 109 -15.84 -1.68 12.98
N GLY A 110 -15.75 -1.44 14.29
CA GLY A 110 -15.00 -2.30 15.20
C GLY A 110 -14.03 -1.54 16.09
N SER A 111 -13.51 -2.26 17.07
CA SER A 111 -12.52 -1.79 18.04
C SER A 111 -11.24 -2.63 18.00
N TRP A 112 -11.19 -3.62 17.11
CA TRP A 112 -10.12 -4.59 17.01
C TRP A 112 -9.24 -4.30 15.81
N THR A 113 -7.95 -4.56 15.98
CA THR A 113 -6.91 -4.46 14.97
C THR A 113 -6.20 -5.81 14.91
N HIS A 114 -6.93 -6.86 14.48
CA HIS A 114 -6.39 -8.21 14.27
C HIS A 114 -5.52 -8.26 13.02
N MET A 115 -4.37 -7.61 13.10
CA MET A 115 -3.34 -7.62 12.07
C MET A 115 -2.79 -9.04 11.83
N ASP A 116 -2.78 -9.87 12.87
CA ASP A 116 -2.40 -11.28 12.81
C ASP A 116 -3.26 -12.08 11.82
N LYS A 117 -4.57 -11.82 11.81
CA LYS A 117 -5.50 -12.45 10.85
C LYS A 117 -5.27 -11.97 9.43
N ALA A 118 -4.93 -10.69 9.26
CA ALA A 118 -4.58 -10.14 7.95
C ALA A 118 -3.31 -10.79 7.40
N PHE A 119 -2.30 -11.00 8.24
CA PHE A 119 -1.03 -11.62 7.82
C PHE A 119 -1.23 -13.09 7.45
N LYS A 120 -1.99 -13.85 8.27
CA LYS A 120 -2.36 -15.25 7.94
C LYS A 120 -3.15 -15.35 6.63
N ARG A 121 -4.08 -14.41 6.38
CA ARG A 121 -4.80 -14.35 5.10
C ARG A 121 -3.84 -14.06 3.95
N ALA A 122 -2.94 -13.09 4.11
CA ALA A 122 -1.95 -12.76 3.09
C ALA A 122 -1.01 -13.95 2.78
N GLU A 123 -0.60 -14.70 3.80
CA GLU A 123 0.21 -15.92 3.65
C GLU A 123 -0.53 -16.95 2.79
N GLY A 124 -1.77 -17.33 3.14
CA GLY A 124 -2.53 -18.32 2.36
C GLY A 124 -2.84 -17.87 0.92
N LEU A 125 -3.02 -16.56 0.71
CA LEU A 125 -3.17 -15.98 -0.63
C LEU A 125 -1.88 -16.13 -1.43
N LEU A 126 -0.74 -15.76 -0.85
CA LEU A 126 0.56 -15.89 -1.51
C LEU A 126 0.94 -17.34 -1.75
N GLU A 127 0.69 -18.25 -0.82
CA GLU A 127 0.92 -19.69 -1.01
C GLU A 127 0.13 -20.22 -2.22
N SER A 128 -1.12 -19.78 -2.37
CA SER A 128 -1.96 -20.18 -3.49
C SER A 128 -1.47 -19.57 -4.80
N TRP A 129 -1.13 -18.27 -4.80
CA TRP A 129 -0.65 -17.57 -5.99
C TRP A 129 0.72 -18.08 -6.46
N MET A 130 1.63 -18.39 -5.53
CA MET A 130 2.98 -18.85 -5.82
C MET A 130 3.03 -20.23 -6.48
N LYS A 131 2.02 -21.10 -6.30
CA LYS A 131 1.93 -22.40 -6.99
C LYS A 131 2.07 -22.26 -8.51
N ASP A 132 1.56 -21.15 -9.05
CA ASP A 132 1.56 -20.90 -10.50
C ASP A 132 2.62 -19.88 -10.94
N HIS A 133 3.32 -19.21 -10.00
CA HIS A 133 4.16 -18.04 -10.31
C HIS A 133 5.59 -18.10 -9.75
N HIS A 134 5.87 -18.93 -8.76
CA HIS A 134 7.16 -18.97 -8.07
C HIS A 134 8.35 -19.15 -9.02
N ASP A 135 8.22 -20.08 -9.99
CA ASP A 135 9.30 -20.44 -10.93
C ASP A 135 9.34 -19.56 -12.19
N LYS A 136 8.51 -18.51 -12.28
CA LYS A 136 8.50 -17.58 -13.40
C LYS A 136 9.41 -16.38 -13.12
N ASP A 137 9.84 -15.69 -14.18
CA ASP A 137 10.49 -14.39 -14.08
C ASP A 137 9.45 -13.36 -13.62
N CYS A 138 9.25 -13.29 -12.31
CA CYS A 138 8.21 -12.51 -11.68
C CYS A 138 8.78 -11.74 -10.49
N TYR A 139 8.53 -10.44 -10.47
CA TYR A 139 8.91 -9.58 -9.36
C TYR A 139 8.36 -10.12 -8.04
N PRO A 140 9.12 -10.04 -6.92
CA PRO A 140 8.62 -10.47 -5.63
C PRO A 140 7.30 -9.80 -5.25
N PRO A 141 6.32 -10.56 -4.71
CA PRO A 141 5.09 -9.97 -4.22
C PRO A 141 5.38 -8.88 -3.19
N THR A 142 4.67 -7.76 -3.32
CA THR A 142 4.81 -6.62 -2.43
C THR A 142 3.54 -6.46 -1.62
N ILE A 143 3.64 -6.58 -0.30
CA ILE A 143 2.52 -6.36 0.63
C ILE A 143 2.68 -4.96 1.22
N ILE A 144 1.62 -4.15 1.13
CA ILE A 144 1.55 -2.83 1.77
C ILE A 144 0.47 -2.86 2.85
N ASN A 145 0.89 -2.98 4.11
CA ASN A 145 0.02 -2.89 5.27
C ASN A 145 -0.14 -1.44 5.71
N ILE A 146 -1.39 -0.99 5.81
CA ILE A 146 -1.76 0.34 6.31
C ILE A 146 -2.61 0.15 7.56
N THR A 147 -2.23 0.78 8.67
CA THR A 147 -2.95 0.71 9.96
C THR A 147 -3.05 2.09 10.59
N ASP A 148 -4.11 2.38 11.34
CA ASP A 148 -4.22 3.59 12.16
C ASP A 148 -3.98 3.32 13.66
N GLY A 149 -3.62 2.09 14.05
CA GLY A 149 -3.38 1.76 15.44
C GLY A 149 -2.45 0.57 15.65
N GLU A 150 -2.10 0.34 16.92
CA GLU A 150 -1.41 -0.86 17.35
C GLU A 150 -2.31 -2.09 17.20
N TYR A 151 -1.71 -3.21 16.78
CA TYR A 151 -2.41 -4.49 16.79
C TYR A 151 -2.70 -4.90 18.24
N ASN A 152 -3.87 -5.50 18.47
CA ASN A 152 -4.34 -5.87 19.80
C ASN A 152 -4.85 -7.31 19.87
N GLY A 153 -4.58 -8.12 18.85
CA GLY A 153 -5.08 -9.48 18.72
C GLY A 153 -4.15 -10.60 19.19
N THR A 154 -2.84 -10.34 19.31
CA THR A 154 -1.81 -11.36 19.56
C THR A 154 -0.56 -10.71 20.16
N SER A 155 0.41 -11.51 20.63
CA SER A 155 1.67 -11.01 21.19
C SER A 155 2.61 -10.43 20.13
N HIS A 156 3.62 -9.65 20.55
CA HIS A 156 4.62 -9.13 19.62
C HIS A 156 5.43 -10.24 18.93
N ASP A 157 5.80 -11.29 19.68
CA ASP A 157 6.60 -12.39 19.16
C ASP A 157 5.85 -13.17 18.06
N GLU A 158 4.56 -13.42 18.26
CA GLU A 158 3.70 -14.04 17.25
C GLU A 158 3.55 -13.15 16.02
N MET A 159 3.37 -11.83 16.20
CA MET A 159 3.35 -10.89 15.07
C MET A 159 4.66 -10.88 14.29
N GLN A 160 5.79 -10.88 15.00
CA GLN A 160 7.11 -10.89 14.38
C GLN A 160 7.35 -12.19 13.61
N GLN A 161 6.89 -13.33 14.14
CA GLN A 161 6.94 -14.61 13.46
C GLN A 161 6.11 -14.59 12.16
N LEU A 162 4.87 -14.11 12.21
CA LEU A 162 4.01 -13.98 11.02
C LEU A 162 4.64 -13.06 9.96
N ALA A 163 5.20 -11.93 10.38
CA ALA A 163 5.90 -11.02 9.47
C ALA A 163 7.14 -11.69 8.83
N ASN A 164 7.90 -12.46 9.61
CA ASN A 164 9.08 -13.17 9.10
C ASN A 164 8.69 -14.29 8.13
N GLN A 165 7.58 -15.00 8.38
CA GLN A 165 7.04 -16.00 7.46
C GLN A 165 6.71 -15.37 6.10
N LEU A 166 5.93 -14.27 6.09
CA LEU A 166 5.63 -13.52 4.86
C LEU A 166 6.90 -13.10 4.13
N LYS A 167 7.86 -12.46 4.82
CA LYS A 167 9.13 -12.00 4.25
C LYS A 167 10.06 -13.13 3.76
N SER A 168 9.83 -14.35 4.22
CA SER A 168 10.62 -15.53 3.80
C SER A 168 10.11 -16.16 2.51
N MET A 169 8.85 -15.89 2.13
CA MET A 169 8.30 -16.32 0.84
C MET A 169 9.02 -15.56 -0.28
N PHE A 170 9.15 -16.17 -1.46
CA PHE A 170 9.94 -15.61 -2.56
C PHE A 170 9.42 -16.04 -3.93
N THR A 171 9.86 -15.32 -4.96
CA THR A 171 9.88 -15.74 -6.36
C THR A 171 11.34 -15.83 -6.82
N ASN A 172 11.58 -16.22 -8.07
CA ASN A 172 12.94 -16.22 -8.62
C ASN A 172 13.65 -14.85 -8.56
N ASP A 173 12.91 -13.73 -8.51
CA ASP A 173 13.47 -12.36 -8.43
C ASP A 173 13.63 -11.86 -6.98
N GLY A 174 13.33 -12.69 -5.98
CA GLY A 174 13.66 -12.45 -4.57
C GLY A 174 12.50 -12.59 -3.60
N ASN A 175 12.75 -12.15 -2.37
CA ASN A 175 11.82 -12.29 -1.26
C ASN A 175 10.69 -11.26 -1.30
N VAL A 176 9.54 -11.65 -0.75
CA VAL A 176 8.40 -10.76 -0.53
C VAL A 176 8.83 -9.49 0.21
N LEU A 177 8.36 -8.35 -0.31
CA LEU A 177 8.62 -7.05 0.27
C LEU A 177 7.43 -6.62 1.12
N PHE A 178 7.67 -6.42 2.42
CA PHE A 178 6.62 -6.10 3.36
C PHE A 178 6.74 -4.68 3.90
N PHE A 179 5.80 -3.83 3.49
CA PHE A 179 5.69 -2.44 3.91
C PHE A 179 4.70 -2.31 5.07
N ASN A 180 5.12 -1.67 6.18
CA ASN A 180 4.23 -1.32 7.28
C ASN A 180 4.10 0.20 7.42
N ILE A 181 2.88 0.70 7.30
CA ILE A 181 2.59 2.14 7.32
C ILE A 181 1.53 2.42 8.41
N HIS A 182 1.97 2.99 9.52
CA HIS A 182 1.09 3.54 10.54
C HIS A 182 0.70 4.98 10.19
N VAL A 183 -0.61 5.21 10.06
CA VAL A 183 -1.19 6.51 9.69
C VAL A 183 -1.88 7.18 10.86
N ILE A 184 -1.79 8.51 10.90
CA ILE A 184 -2.43 9.34 11.92
C ILE A 184 -3.11 10.55 11.28
N PRO A 185 -4.09 11.17 11.96
CA PRO A 185 -4.58 12.49 11.55
C PRO A 185 -3.51 13.57 11.81
N GLY A 186 -3.41 14.54 10.91
CA GLY A 186 -2.63 15.76 11.09
C GLY A 186 -1.14 15.64 10.75
N HIS A 187 -0.35 16.57 11.29
CA HIS A 187 1.09 16.66 11.11
C HIS A 187 1.78 16.34 12.44
N ALA A 188 2.38 15.15 12.54
CA ALA A 188 3.34 14.85 13.59
C ALA A 188 4.72 14.64 12.97
N GLU A 189 5.75 14.54 13.82
CA GLU A 189 7.05 14.04 13.39
C GLU A 189 6.88 12.60 12.88
N SER A 190 6.98 12.49 11.56
CA SER A 190 6.82 11.23 10.84
C SER A 190 8.20 10.73 10.44
N VAL A 191 8.43 9.46 10.73
CA VAL A 191 9.62 8.73 10.26
C VAL A 191 9.15 7.81 9.13
N VAL A 192 9.75 7.95 7.96
CA VAL A 192 9.44 7.15 6.77
C VAL A 192 10.74 6.69 6.14
N PHE A 193 10.77 5.43 5.73
CA PHE A 193 11.96 4.78 5.20
C PHE A 193 13.19 4.97 6.10
N PRO A 194 13.14 4.65 7.41
CA PRO A 194 14.33 4.74 8.25
C PRO A 194 15.41 3.77 7.77
N ALA A 195 16.66 4.22 7.75
CA ALA A 195 17.81 3.37 7.49
C ALA A 195 18.20 2.58 8.74
N THR A 196 18.04 3.19 9.91
CA THR A 196 18.37 2.61 11.22
C THR A 196 17.23 2.77 12.21
N VAL A 197 17.21 1.90 13.23
CA VAL A 197 16.22 1.95 14.31
C VAL A 197 16.33 3.24 15.14
N ASP A 198 17.54 3.84 15.24
CA ASP A 198 17.79 5.04 16.03
C ASP A 198 16.97 6.25 15.56
N GLU A 199 16.62 6.30 14.27
CA GLU A 199 15.77 7.35 13.68
C GLU A 199 14.35 7.37 14.28
N LEU A 200 13.94 6.30 14.97
CA LEU A 200 12.65 6.21 15.65
C LEU A 200 12.63 6.89 17.01
N ASN A 201 13.78 7.34 17.53
CA ASN A 201 13.89 8.10 18.78
C ASN A 201 13.17 7.44 19.98
N GLY A 202 13.26 6.11 20.10
CA GLY A 202 12.62 5.36 21.19
C GLY A 202 11.09 5.17 21.05
N ASN A 203 10.53 5.41 19.86
CA ASN A 203 9.14 5.09 19.56
C ASN A 203 8.94 3.57 19.54
N GLY A 204 8.54 3.00 20.68
CA GLY A 204 8.41 1.55 20.86
C GLY A 204 7.46 0.86 19.88
N TYR A 205 6.39 1.53 19.41
CA TYR A 205 5.55 0.95 18.36
C TYR A 205 6.22 1.05 16.98
N GLY A 206 6.89 2.17 16.70
CA GLY A 206 7.74 2.33 15.53
C GLY A 206 8.79 1.21 15.42
N GLU A 207 9.46 0.87 16.52
CA GLU A 207 10.48 -0.19 16.54
C GLU A 207 9.89 -1.57 16.20
N LYS A 208 8.70 -1.88 16.72
CA LYS A 208 7.98 -3.11 16.36
C LYS A 208 7.66 -3.14 14.86
N LEU A 209 7.17 -2.04 14.29
CA LEU A 209 6.88 -1.96 12.85
C LEU A 209 8.15 -2.08 12.01
N TYR A 210 9.25 -1.46 12.43
CA TYR A 210 10.55 -1.54 11.78
C TYR A 210 11.05 -2.99 11.69
N ASN A 211 10.99 -3.74 12.78
CA ASN A 211 11.42 -5.14 12.82
C ASN A 211 10.56 -6.06 11.95
N MET A 212 9.27 -5.75 11.81
CA MET A 212 8.37 -6.49 10.92
C MET A 212 8.56 -6.13 9.44
N SER A 213 8.96 -4.89 9.11
CA SER A 213 9.16 -4.44 7.73
C SER A 213 10.37 -5.09 7.03
N SER A 214 10.34 -5.08 5.70
CA SER A 214 11.47 -5.54 4.87
C SER A 214 12.56 -4.47 4.75
N LEU A 215 13.81 -4.90 4.70
CA LEU A 215 14.92 -4.07 4.24
C LEU A 215 14.89 -3.99 2.71
N LEU A 216 14.68 -2.80 2.15
CA LEU A 216 14.47 -2.62 0.71
C LEU A 216 15.76 -2.85 -0.08
N PRO A 217 15.68 -3.44 -1.30
CA PRO A 217 16.83 -3.50 -2.21
C PRO A 217 17.28 -2.10 -2.68
N LEU A 218 18.53 -1.97 -3.11
CA LEU A 218 19.15 -0.67 -3.44
C LEU A 218 18.47 0.07 -4.61
N ASN A 219 17.75 -0.62 -5.49
CA ASN A 219 17.00 0.00 -6.59
C ASN A 219 15.87 0.93 -6.11
N TYR A 220 15.41 0.80 -4.87
CA TYR A 220 14.46 1.73 -4.26
C TYR A 220 15.09 3.09 -3.89
N ASN A 221 16.42 3.14 -3.70
CA ASN A 221 17.09 4.32 -3.17
C ASN A 221 16.87 5.55 -4.05
N GLU A 222 16.97 5.41 -5.37
CA GLU A 222 16.81 6.53 -6.29
C GLU A 222 15.45 7.22 -6.14
N GLN A 223 14.39 6.42 -6.00
CA GLN A 223 13.03 6.94 -5.86
C GLN A 223 12.78 7.55 -4.48
N ILE A 224 13.26 6.89 -3.42
CA ILE A 224 13.20 7.42 -2.05
C ILE A 224 13.90 8.79 -2.01
N ARG A 225 15.11 8.90 -2.59
CA ARG A 225 15.83 10.16 -2.73
C ARG A 225 15.04 11.21 -3.51
N ALA A 226 14.48 10.84 -4.66
CA ALA A 226 13.73 11.77 -5.51
C ALA A 226 12.47 12.33 -4.82
N ILE A 227 11.80 11.52 -3.99
CA ILE A 227 10.52 11.86 -3.37
C ILE A 227 10.68 12.52 -1.99
N PHE A 228 11.69 12.12 -1.22
CA PHE A 228 11.93 12.59 0.15
C PHE A 228 13.17 13.48 0.32
N GLY A 229 14.00 13.62 -0.73
CA GLY A 229 15.17 14.52 -0.72
C GLY A 229 16.41 13.96 -0.02
N ASP A 230 16.47 12.65 0.21
CA ASP A 230 17.68 12.01 0.75
C ASP A 230 18.82 12.06 -0.29
N LYS A 231 20.06 12.18 0.19
CA LYS A 231 21.28 12.28 -0.62
C LYS A 231 22.17 11.05 -0.50
N GLN A 232 21.86 10.12 0.41
CA GLN A 232 22.69 8.94 0.61
C GLN A 232 22.41 7.87 -0.45
N THR A 233 23.46 7.40 -1.11
CA THR A 233 23.34 6.50 -2.26
C THR A 233 23.36 5.03 -1.91
N ASP A 234 24.04 4.69 -0.81
CA ASP A 234 24.52 3.32 -0.57
C ASP A 234 23.84 2.67 0.65
N ILE A 235 22.95 3.40 1.33
CA ILE A 235 22.20 2.91 2.47
C ILE A 235 20.94 2.19 2.02
N ARG A 236 20.56 1.12 2.72
CA ARG A 236 19.27 0.46 2.49
C ARG A 236 18.28 0.97 3.53
N TYR A 237 17.07 1.24 3.08
CA TYR A 237 15.99 1.71 3.94
C TYR A 237 15.03 0.58 4.30
N HIS A 238 14.35 0.69 5.43
CA HIS A 238 13.27 -0.21 5.78
C HIS A 238 11.95 0.25 5.16
N ALA A 239 11.15 -0.69 4.69
CA ALA A 239 9.83 -0.49 4.12
C ALA A 239 8.82 -0.10 5.21
N MET A 240 9.02 1.04 5.86
CA MET A 240 8.33 1.40 7.09
C MET A 240 7.98 2.88 7.12
N GLY A 241 6.81 3.20 7.65
CA GLY A 241 6.40 4.57 7.98
C GLY A 241 5.60 4.59 9.27
N VAL A 242 5.95 5.48 10.20
CA VAL A 242 5.20 5.71 11.43
C VAL A 242 4.79 7.17 11.54
N ASN A 243 3.61 7.39 12.11
CA ASN A 243 2.99 8.71 12.26
C ASN A 243 2.79 9.39 10.90
N THR A 244 2.43 8.60 9.89
CA THR A 244 2.36 9.02 8.50
C THR A 244 1.06 9.79 8.24
N GLY A 245 1.16 11.07 7.89
CA GLY A 245 0.05 11.85 7.35
C GLY A 245 -0.27 11.47 5.88
N MET A 246 -1.43 11.90 5.38
CA MET A 246 -1.95 11.46 4.08
C MET A 246 -1.03 11.77 2.89
N GLU A 247 -0.36 12.93 2.88
CA GLU A 247 0.60 13.29 1.83
C GLU A 247 1.79 12.31 1.76
N ARG A 248 2.29 11.90 2.93
CA ARG A 248 3.38 10.92 3.01
C ARG A 248 2.89 9.52 2.64
N LEU A 249 1.67 9.14 3.01
CA LEU A 249 1.08 7.87 2.59
C LEU A 249 1.02 7.78 1.06
N VAL A 250 0.57 8.83 0.37
CA VAL A 250 0.56 8.87 -1.11
C VAL A 250 1.97 8.62 -1.68
N LYS A 251 2.99 9.26 -1.10
CA LYS A 251 4.39 9.10 -1.53
C LYS A 251 4.92 7.68 -1.29
N MET A 252 4.63 7.11 -0.14
CA MET A 252 5.04 5.75 0.21
C MET A 252 4.34 4.71 -0.67
N MET A 253 3.04 4.88 -0.93
CA MET A 253 2.29 4.02 -1.84
C MET A 253 2.90 4.01 -3.23
N LYS A 254 3.26 5.19 -3.76
CA LYS A 254 3.95 5.28 -5.06
C LYS A 254 5.23 4.47 -5.08
N ILE A 255 6.08 4.58 -4.06
CA ILE A 255 7.33 3.81 -3.98
C ILE A 255 7.07 2.30 -3.90
N GLY A 256 6.12 1.88 -3.07
CA GLY A 256 5.75 0.46 -2.92
C GLY A 256 5.18 -0.14 -4.20
N THR A 257 4.50 0.66 -5.03
CA THR A 257 3.88 0.21 -6.29
C THR A 257 4.73 0.51 -7.53
N LEU A 258 5.82 1.27 -7.42
CA LEU A 258 6.75 1.61 -8.52
C LEU A 258 7.64 0.44 -8.94
N SER A 259 7.85 -0.56 -8.10
CA SER A 259 8.74 -1.67 -8.46
C SER A 259 8.14 -2.62 -9.47
N SER A 260 6.81 -2.74 -9.52
CA SER A 260 6.14 -3.37 -10.66
C SER A 260 6.36 -2.58 -11.97
N MET A 261 6.72 -1.29 -11.88
CA MET A 261 7.03 -0.44 -13.04
C MET A 261 8.47 -0.56 -13.51
N LEU A 262 9.43 -0.90 -12.63
CA LEU A 262 10.85 -1.06 -13.01
C LEU A 262 11.09 -2.32 -13.84
N VAL A 263 10.34 -3.40 -13.61
CA VAL A 263 10.36 -4.59 -14.49
C VAL A 263 9.95 -4.22 -15.92
N ASN A 264 9.04 -3.26 -16.10
CA ASN A 264 8.53 -2.83 -17.40
C ASN A 264 9.48 -1.95 -18.22
N GLN A 265 10.61 -1.50 -17.67
CA GLN A 265 11.63 -0.78 -18.44
C GLN A 265 12.72 -1.69 -19.03
N ASN A 266 12.75 -2.96 -18.61
CA ASN A 266 13.75 -3.94 -19.02
C ASN A 266 13.19 -5.05 -19.94
N LEU A 267 11.95 -4.92 -20.42
CA LEU A 267 11.28 -5.76 -21.44
C LEU A 267 10.80 -4.89 -22.61
#